data_AF-A0A5B2VLL1-F1
#
_entry.id   AF-A0A5B2VLL1-F1
#
_cell.length_a   1.000
_cell.length_b   1.000
_cell.length_c   1.000
_cell.angle_alpha   90.00
_cell.angle_beta   90.00
_cell.angle_gamma   90.00
#
_symmetry.space_group_name_H-M   'P 1'
#
loop_
_entity.id
_entity.type
_entity.pdbx_description
1 polymer ?
#
loop_
_entity_poly.entity_id
_entity_poly.type
_entity_poly.pdbx_seq_one_letter_code
_entity_poly.pdbx_strand_id
1 'polypeptide(L)' 'MENNQTYISELSEKVLKGVEKAIRKLVHENAALDKMMVIKDEDGNIKHVPAKDLLKNLPPQ' A
#
# COMPACT_ATOMS: atom_id res chain seq x y z
N MET A 1 -35.28 6.38 2.38
CA MET A 1 -34.34 5.32 2.79
C MET A 1 -33.04 5.58 2.04
N GLU A 2 -32.19 6.43 2.61
CA GLU A 2 -30.93 6.92 2.03
C GLU A 2 -29.99 7.13 3.22
N ASN A 3 -29.19 6.13 3.57
CA ASN A 3 -28.23 6.25 4.70
C ASN A 3 -27.15 5.17 4.60
N ASN A 4 -27.55 3.91 4.39
CA ASN A 4 -26.61 2.79 4.56
C ASN A 4 -25.54 2.66 3.46
N GLN A 5 -25.82 3.05 2.21
CA GLN A 5 -24.83 2.97 1.12
C GLN A 5 -23.71 4.00 1.28
N THR A 6 -24.04 5.23 1.67
CA THR A 6 -23.07 6.32 1.88
C THR A 6 -22.16 6.07 3.09
N TYR A 7 -22.66 5.41 4.13
CA TYR A 7 -21.87 5.11 5.32
C TYR A 7 -20.82 4.02 5.06
N ILE A 8 -21.17 3.00 4.26
CA ILE A 8 -20.23 1.95 3.83
C ILE A 8 -19.12 2.54 2.95
N SER A 9 -19.43 3.52 2.08
CA SER A 9 -18.41 4.17 1.26
C SER A 9 -17.44 5.01 2.10
N GLU A 10 -17.92 5.79 3.08
CA GLU A 10 -17.04 6.60 3.94
C GLU A 10 -16.11 5.73 4.80
N LEU A 11 -16.63 4.65 5.39
CA LEU A 11 -15.80 3.71 6.15
C LEU A 11 -14.75 3.06 5.23
N SER A 12 -15.16 2.61 4.04
CA SER A 12 -14.26 1.98 3.07
C SER A 12 -13.14 2.93 2.64
N GLU A 13 -13.43 4.21 2.40
CA GLU A 13 -12.42 5.23 2.10
C GLU A 13 -11.43 5.43 3.24
N LYS A 14 -11.91 5.49 4.49
CA LYS A 14 -11.03 5.63 5.67
C LYS A 14 -10.14 4.41 5.86
N VAL A 15 -10.69 3.21 5.64
CA VAL A 15 -9.93 1.96 5.69
C VAL A 15 -8.87 1.94 4.59
N LEU A 16 -9.23 2.28 3.36
CA LEU A 16 -8.30 2.34 2.23
C LEU A 16 -7.14 3.30 2.51
N LYS A 17 -7.43 4.52 2.97
CA LYS A 17 -6.41 5.50 3.40
C LYS A 17 -5.52 4.97 4.53
N GLY A 18 -6.08 4.20 5.46
CA GLY A 18 -5.33 3.55 6.52
C GLY A 18 -4.36 2.49 6.00
N VAL A 19 -4.82 1.65 5.07
CA VAL A 19 -4.02 0.62 4.41
C VAL A 19 -2.89 1.24 3.59
N GLU A 20 -3.16 2.28 2.82
CA GLU A 20 -2.15 3.02 2.05
C GLU A 20 -1.04 3.57 2.95
N LYS A 21 -1.40 4.19 4.09
CA LYS A 21 -0.44 4.67 5.09
C LYS A 21 0.40 3.53 5.68
N ALA A 22 -0.23 2.40 5.99
CA ALA A 22 0.46 1.24 6.54
C ALA A 22 1.46 0.63 5.54
N ILE A 23 1.07 0.47 4.27
CA ILE A 23 1.94 -0.04 3.21
C ILE A 23 3.12 0.90 3.00
N ARG A 24 2.90 2.21 2.94
CA ARG A 24 3.97 3.21 2.82
C ARG A 24 4.97 3.08 3.98
N LYS A 25 4.48 3.00 5.23
CA LYS A 25 5.33 2.83 6.41
C LYS A 25 6.14 1.52 6.33
N LEU A 26 5.51 0.42 5.95
CA LEU A 26 6.16 -0.88 5.79
C LEU A 26 7.30 -0.83 4.76
N VAL A 27 7.09 -0.17 3.61
CA VAL A 27 8.14 -0.04 2.58
C VAL A 27 9.30 0.81 3.11
N HIS A 28 9.02 1.94 3.77
CA HIS A 28 10.06 2.80 4.34
C HIS A 28 10.91 2.06 5.39
N GLU A 29 10.29 1.35 6.33
CA GLU A 29 11.00 0.62 7.37
C GLU A 29 11.86 -0.50 6.79
N ASN A 30 11.34 -1.27 5.82
CA ASN A 30 12.13 -2.30 5.15
C ASN A 30 13.26 -1.72 4.31
N ALA A 31 13.04 -0.57 3.65
CA ALA A 31 14.08 0.11 2.89
C ALA A 31 15.21 0.64 3.77
N ALA A 32 14.88 1.18 4.96
CA ALA A 32 15.87 1.60 5.95
C ALA A 32 16.72 0.43 6.48
N LEU A 33 16.17 -0.79 6.46
CA LEU A 33 16.83 -2.01 6.89
C LEU A 33 17.47 -2.80 5.73
N ASP A 34 17.55 -2.24 4.52
CA ASP A 34 18.10 -2.90 3.33
C ASP A 34 17.44 -4.27 3.02
N LYS A 35 16.15 -4.41 3.36
CA LYS A 35 15.41 -5.67 3.18
C LYS A 35 14.83 -5.81 1.78
N MET A 36 14.65 -7.07 1.40
CA MET A 36 13.88 -7.47 0.22
C MET A 36 12.40 -7.59 0.56
N MET A 37 11.53 -7.26 -0.38
CA MET A 37 10.09 -7.44 -0.30
C MET A 37 9.58 -8.31 -1.44
N VAL A 38 8.54 -9.08 -1.17
CA VAL A 38 7.86 -9.89 -2.17
C VAL A 38 6.66 -9.10 -2.68
N ILE A 39 6.59 -8.91 -4.00
CA ILE A 39 5.48 -8.25 -4.66
C ILE A 39 4.94 -9.12 -5.78
N LYS A 40 3.71 -8.84 -6.20
CA LYS A 40 3.12 -9.33 -7.44
C LYS A 40 3.16 -8.18 -8.45
N ASP A 41 3.69 -8.42 -9.64
CA ASP A 41 3.67 -7.42 -10.71
C ASP A 41 2.33 -7.40 -11.47
N GLU A 42 2.23 -6.51 -12.45
CA GLU A 42 1.02 -6.31 -13.26
C GLU A 42 0.65 -7.56 -14.09
N ASP A 43 1.65 -8.33 -14.52
CA ASP A 43 1.49 -9.60 -15.23
C ASP A 43 1.14 -10.77 -14.28
N GLY A 44 1.19 -10.51 -12.98
CA GLY A 44 0.87 -11.45 -11.92
C GLY A 44 2.01 -12.35 -11.46
N ASN A 45 3.24 -12.07 -11.89
CA ASN A 45 4.44 -12.78 -11.45
C ASN A 45 4.87 -12.32 -10.05
N ILE A 46 5.33 -13.28 -9.25
CA ILE A 46 5.90 -13.01 -7.94
C ILE A 46 7.36 -12.58 -8.11
N LYS A 47 7.74 -11.42 -7.57
CA LYS A 47 9.09 -10.87 -7.63
C LYS A 47 9.60 -10.55 -6.23
N HIS A 48 10.89 -10.81 -6.01
CA HIS A 48 11.63 -10.34 -4.85
C HIS A 48 12.41 -9.08 -5.24
N VAL A 49 12.09 -7.95 -4.62
CA VAL A 49 12.68 -6.66 -4.97
C VAL A 49 13.23 -5.96 -3.73
N PRO A 50 14.31 -5.18 -3.83
CA PRO A 50 14.76 -4.34 -2.72
C PRO A 50 13.66 -3.34 -2.34
N ALA A 51 13.38 -3.19 -1.04
CA ALA A 51 12.39 -2.23 -0.57
C ALA A 51 12.74 -0.78 -0.97
N LYS A 52 14.04 -0.47 -1.11
CA LYS A 52 14.52 0.83 -1.61
C LYS A 52 14.05 1.15 -3.02
N ASP A 53 13.88 0.14 -3.89
CA ASP A 53 13.41 0.36 -5.25
C ASP A 53 11.90 0.66 -5.29
N LEU A 54 11.14 0.12 -4.33
CA LEU A 54 9.71 0.40 -4.21
C LEU A 54 9.43 1.84 -3.79
N LEU A 55 10.33 2.49 -3.05
CA LEU A 55 10.18 3.90 -2.64
C LEU A 55 10.04 4.86 -3.83
N LYS A 56 10.67 4.55 -4.98
CA LYS A 56 10.65 5.38 -6.19
C LYS A 56 9.25 5.46 -6.81
N ASN A 57 8.41 4.46 -6.54
CA ASN A 57 7.11 4.29 -7.17
C ASN A 57 5.94 4.51 -6.19
N LEU A 58 6.20 5.01 -4.96
CA LEU A 58 5.13 5.32 -4.02
C LEU A 58 4.44 6.65 -4.37
N PRO A 59 3.10 6.70 -4.48
CA PRO A 59 2.36 7.93 -4.78
C PRO A 59 2.60 8.98 -3.69
N PRO A 60 2.78 10.28 -4.03
CA PRO A 60 3.12 11.34 -3.08
C PRO A 60 2.07 11.52 -1.96
N GLN A 61 2.48 12.17 -0.87
CA GLN A 61 1.62 12.45 0.29
C GLN A 61 0.62 13.58 0.01
#